data_AF-A0A935RHD4-F1
#
_entry.id   AF-A0A935RHD4-F1
#
_cell.length_a   1.000
_cell.length_b   1.000
_cell.length_c   1.000
_cell.angle_alpha   90.00
_cell.angle_beta   90.00
_cell.angle_gamma   90.00
#
_symmetry.space_group_name_H-M   'P 1'
#
loop_
_entity.id
_entity.type
_entity.pdbx_description
1 polymer ?
#
loop_
_entity_poly.entity_id
_entity_poly.type
_entity_poly.pdbx_seq_one_letter_code
_entity_poly.pdbx_strand_id
1 'polypeptide(L)' 'MLGGVDQEKLGTDDLHACATINGDGLLSVQLLNTTKNAISCKLQVAGKYAEIVIPANSVETVRVGL' A
#
# COMPACT_ATOMS: atom_id res chain seq x y z
N MET A 1 -25.59 -17.41 -12.67
CA MET A 1 -25.04 -16.15 -12.12
C MET A 1 -24.21 -16.51 -10.91
N LEU A 2 -22.90 -16.61 -11.07
CA LEU A 2 -21.95 -16.59 -9.95
C LEU A 2 -21.06 -15.39 -10.25
N GLY A 3 -21.22 -14.34 -9.43
CA GLY A 3 -20.49 -13.09 -9.59
C GLY A 3 -19.01 -13.34 -9.50
N GLY A 4 -18.29 -13.07 -10.59
CA GLY A 4 -16.85 -12.92 -10.55
C GLY A 4 -16.55 -11.80 -9.57
N VAL A 5 -15.77 -12.11 -8.54
CA VAL A 5 -15.12 -11.10 -7.72
C VAL A 5 -14.12 -10.40 -8.65
N ASP A 6 -14.52 -9.26 -9.20
CA ASP A 6 -13.62 -8.38 -9.93
C ASP A 6 -12.56 -7.89 -8.92
N GLN A 7 -11.43 -8.61 -8.82
CA GLN A 7 -10.20 -7.98 -8.37
C GLN A 7 -9.85 -6.99 -9.47
N GLU A 8 -10.28 -5.74 -9.30
CA GLU A 8 -9.83 -4.63 -10.14
C GLU A 8 -8.30 -4.67 -10.15
N LYS A 9 -7.76 -5.11 -11.28
CA LYS A 9 -6.33 -5.15 -11.49
C LYS A 9 -5.87 -3.71 -11.54
N LEU A 10 -5.04 -3.31 -10.58
CA LEU A 10 -4.45 -1.98 -10.56
C LEU A 10 -3.72 -1.71 -11.89
N GLY A 11 -3.96 -0.53 -12.44
CA GLY A 11 -3.18 0.06 -13.50
C GLY A 11 -1.74 0.31 -13.07
N THR A 12 -0.87 0.58 -14.04
CA THR A 12 0.57 0.79 -13.79
C THR A 12 0.89 2.02 -12.96
N ASP A 13 0.00 3.00 -12.94
CA ASP A 13 0.17 4.29 -12.25
C ASP A 13 -0.87 4.51 -11.13
N ASP A 14 -1.60 3.46 -10.72
CA ASP A 14 -2.67 3.55 -9.71
C ASP A 14 -2.12 3.66 -8.28
N LEU A 15 -1.02 2.94 -8.01
CA LEU A 15 -0.37 2.87 -6.72
C LEU A 15 1.14 2.99 -6.87
N HIS A 16 1.71 4.06 -6.35
CA HIS A 16 3.16 4.23 -6.24
C HIS A 16 3.59 3.97 -4.80
N ALA A 17 4.72 3.29 -4.64
CA ALA A 17 5.29 2.98 -3.33
C ALA A 17 6.78 3.27 -3.30
N CYS A 18 7.27 3.85 -2.21
CA CYS A 18 8.69 3.92 -1.92
C CYS A 18 8.95 3.55 -0.46
N ALA A 19 10.14 3.01 -0.18
CA ALA A 19 10.54 2.58 1.15
C ALA A 19 11.93 3.10 1.47
N THR A 20 12.09 3.67 2.67
CA THR A 20 13.36 4.21 3.17
C THR A 20 13.57 3.77 4.61
N ILE A 21 14.80 3.39 4.94
CA ILE A 21 15.23 3.11 6.32
C ILE A 21 16.16 4.22 6.80
N ASN A 22 15.96 4.68 8.03
CA ASN A 22 16.86 5.65 8.65
C ASN A 22 17.94 4.96 9.52
N GLY A 23 18.83 5.75 10.14
CA GLY A 23 19.91 5.24 11.00
C GLY A 23 19.45 4.53 12.28
N ASP A 24 18.20 4.76 12.70
CA ASP A 24 17.61 4.15 13.90
C ASP A 24 16.85 2.85 13.60
N GLY A 25 16.92 2.36 12.35
CA GLY A 25 16.19 1.16 11.93
C GLY A 25 14.68 1.38 11.74
N LEU A 26 14.22 2.64 11.65
CA LEU A 26 12.83 2.94 11.34
C LEU A 26 12.60 2.84 9.83
N LEU A 27 11.82 1.84 9.40
CA LEU A 27 11.34 1.73 8.04
C LEU A 27 10.14 2.66 7.83
N SER A 28 10.23 3.56 6.85
CA SER A 28 9.11 4.39 6.39
C SER A 28 8.74 3.98 4.96
N VAL A 29 7.48 3.64 4.75
CA VAL A 29 6.91 3.30 3.44
C VAL A 29 5.88 4.35 3.07
N GLN A 30 6.13 5.10 2.00
CA GLN A 30 5.19 6.07 1.47
C GLN A 30 4.41 5.44 0.31
N LEU A 31 3.10 5.60 0.35
CA LEU A 31 2.17 5.00 -0.59
C LEU A 31 1.30 6.12 -1.17
N LEU A 32 1.32 6.29 -2.48
CA LEU A 32 0.48 7.24 -3.21
C LEU A 32 -0.56 6.45 -4.01
N ASN A 33 -1.82 6.62 -3.65
CA ASN A 33 -2.96 6.17 -4.44
C ASN A 33 -3.42 7.33 -5.34
N THR A 34 -3.33 7.17 -6.66
CA THR A 34 -3.77 8.18 -7.65
C THR A 34 -5.20 7.94 -8.14
N THR A 35 -5.81 6.83 -7.74
CA THR A 35 -7.15 6.43 -8.18
C THR A 35 -8.24 7.16 -7.41
N LYS A 36 -9.47 7.07 -7.91
CA LYS A 36 -10.69 7.58 -7.24
C LYS A 36 -11.27 6.58 -6.23
N ASN A 37 -10.69 5.39 -6.11
CA ASN A 37 -11.15 4.33 -5.24
C ASN A 37 -10.14 4.10 -4.11
N ALA A 38 -10.60 3.60 -2.97
CA ALA A 38 -9.67 3.11 -1.95
C ALA A 38 -9.00 1.82 -2.44
N ILE A 39 -7.72 1.65 -2.15
CA ILE A 39 -6.97 0.45 -2.50
C ILE A 39 -6.68 -0.34 -1.23
N SER A 40 -7.21 -1.57 -1.15
CA SER A 40 -6.84 -2.53 -0.12
C SER A 40 -5.59 -3.27 -0.56
N CYS A 41 -4.50 -3.14 0.19
CA CYS A 41 -3.25 -3.81 -0.13
C CYS A 41 -2.59 -4.46 1.08
N LYS A 42 -1.53 -5.19 0.75
CA LYS A 42 -0.85 -6.14 1.61
C LYS A 42 0.59 -5.66 1.80
N LEU A 43 0.88 -4.98 2.91
CA LEU A 43 2.24 -4.55 3.21
C LEU A 43 2.99 -5.69 3.90
N GLN A 44 4.08 -6.15 3.27
CA GLN A 44 4.93 -7.20 3.81
C GLN A 44 6.34 -6.67 4.12
N VAL A 45 6.80 -6.90 5.34
CA VAL A 45 8.14 -6.51 5.81
C VAL A 45 8.76 -7.69 6.57
N ALA A 46 9.88 -8.22 6.09
CA ALA A 46 10.63 -9.31 6.74
C ALA A 46 9.75 -10.51 7.19
N GLY A 47 8.78 -10.91 6.37
CA GLY A 47 7.86 -12.00 6.67
C GLY A 47 6.66 -11.63 7.57
N LYS A 48 6.63 -10.43 8.15
CA LYS A 48 5.44 -9.86 8.80
C LYS A 48 4.53 -9.23 7.75
N TYR A 49 3.24 -9.26 8.02
CA TYR A 49 2.20 -8.87 7.08
C TYR A 49 1.16 -7.98 7.76
N ALA A 50 0.75 -6.92 7.09
CA ALA A 50 -0.36 -6.07 7.51
C ALA A 50 -1.27 -5.74 6.31
N GLU A 51 -2.58 -5.85 6.53
CA GLU A 51 -3.57 -5.29 5.61
C GLU A 51 -3.73 -3.81 5.90
N ILE A 52 -3.67 -3.02 4.84
CA ILE A 52 -3.89 -1.57 4.89
C ILE A 52 -4.85 -1.17 3.79
N VAL A 53 -5.65 -0.15 4.08
CA VAL A 53 -6.53 0.50 3.11
C VAL A 53 -5.98 1.89 2.87
N ILE A 54 -5.60 2.18 1.63
CA ILE A 54 -5.13 3.50 1.23
C ILE A 54 -6.33 4.26 0.64
N PRO A 55 -6.77 5.38 1.22
CA PRO A 55 -7.89 6.15 0.70
C PRO A 55 -7.65 6.60 -0.75
N ALA A 56 -8.73 6.85 -1.49
CA ALA A 56 -8.67 7.42 -2.83
C ALA A 56 -7.85 8.72 -2.87
N ASN A 57 -7.05 8.91 -3.91
CA ASN A 57 -6.30 10.15 -4.18
C ASN A 57 -5.53 10.68 -2.96
N SER A 58 -4.78 9.81 -2.29
CA SER A 58 -4.12 10.12 -1.01
C SER A 58 -2.68 9.65 -0.97
N VAL A 59 -1.89 10.28 -0.10
CA VAL A 59 -0.55 9.86 0.28
C VAL A 59 -0.58 9.43 1.74
N GLU A 60 -0.22 8.19 1.99
CA GLU A 60 -0.11 7.61 3.32
C GLU A 60 1.35 7.25 3.61
N THR A 61 1.75 7.29 4.89
CA THR A 61 3.08 6.86 5.31
C THR A 61 2.95 5.85 6.44
N VAL A 62 3.37 4.62 6.17
CA VAL A 62 3.45 3.56 7.19
C VAL A 62 4.85 3.55 7.77
N ARG A 63 4.95 3.53 9.10
CA ARG A 63 6.22 3.45 9.82
C ARG A 63 6.30 2.18 10.66
N VAL A 64 7.38 1.44 10.51
CA VAL A 64 7.62 0.16 11.20
C VAL A 64 9.01 0.20 11.82
N GLY A 65 9.09 0.01 13.13
CA GLY A 65 10.38 -0.25 13.79
C GLY A 65 10.85 -1.67 13.48
N LEU A 66 12.09 -1.80 13.00
CA LEU A 66 12.71 -3.09 12.68
C LEU A 66 13.46 -3.69 13.88
#